data_AF-A0AAD3RNW3-F1
#
_entry.id   AF-A0AAD3RNW3-F1
#
_cell.length_a   1.000
_cell.length_b   1.000
_cell.length_c   1.000
_cell.angle_alpha   90.00
_cell.angle_beta   90.00
_cell.angle_gamma   90.00
#
_symmetry.space_group_name_H-M   'P 1'
#
loop_
_entity.id
_entity.type
_entity.pdbx_description
1 polymer ?
#
loop_
_entity_poly.entity_id
_entity_poly.type
_entity_poly.pdbx_seq_one_letter_code
_entity_poly.pdbx_strand_id
1 'polypeptide(L)'
;AHQQCRKADCLIAAGKYEEAISCHGKAAELLTDAMKTTECEQARLSMELQRDSHIKQQRLIQERWKREARREATKARPGPVQPSSIPALMTQTQSTGQLQPHSSSGLSAVESGGTREREYDTLLYQLQTRQTGACQPLTPPCPGSKTTKDDKTRLEEQQTTIEDLRRLVDHLMDENQRLVAENERLRSENTQLRSEAAEAADFVERSELWVLPQAGGAMGTVGGQEKKSTGKGKEIAIPQLPPLEMPAQEDLCLDDLPPLELPEDIQNELQELLDRDKL
;
A
#
# COMPACT_ATOMS: atom_id res chain seq x y z
N ALA A 1 18.40 -15.33 6.83
CA ALA A 1 17.19 -14.68 6.26
C ALA A 1 16.79 -13.40 7.02
N HIS A 2 16.50 -13.45 8.32
CA HIS A 2 16.03 -12.28 9.09
C HIS A 2 16.95 -11.05 9.02
N GLN A 3 18.27 -11.23 9.08
CA GLN A 3 19.23 -10.14 8.91
C GLN A 3 19.09 -9.44 7.55
N GLN A 4 18.85 -10.21 6.48
CA GLN A 4 18.63 -9.66 5.14
C GLN A 4 17.31 -8.88 5.05
N CYS A 5 16.29 -9.28 5.81
CA CYS A 5 15.04 -8.52 5.93
C CYS A 5 15.29 -7.13 6.53
N ARG A 6 15.96 -7.07 7.69
CA ARG A 6 16.30 -5.80 8.34
C ARG A 6 17.12 -4.89 7.43
N LYS A 7 18.11 -5.47 6.73
CA LYS A 7 18.91 -4.74 5.74
C LYS A 7 18.06 -4.20 4.59
N ALA A 8 17.10 -4.97 4.09
CA ALA A 8 16.19 -4.53 3.04
C ALA A 8 15.36 -3.33 3.50
N ASP A 9 14.85 -3.34 4.73
CA ASP A 9 14.06 -2.24 5.30
C ASP A 9 14.88 -0.93 5.36
N CYS A 10 16.14 -1.00 5.81
CA CYS A 10 17.05 0.15 5.79
C CYS A 10 17.30 0.67 4.35
N LEU A 11 17.45 -0.23 3.38
CA LEU A 11 17.70 0.13 1.98
C LEU A 11 16.46 0.77 1.32
N ILE A 12 15.25 0.31 1.66
CA ILE A 12 14.00 0.93 1.22
C ILE A 12 13.92 2.37 1.75
N ALA A 13 14.23 2.58 3.04
CA ALA A 13 14.26 3.91 3.64
C ALA A 13 15.28 4.85 2.95
N ALA A 14 16.41 4.31 2.51
CA ALA A 14 17.42 5.04 1.73
C ALA A 14 17.07 5.22 0.25
N GLY A 15 15.91 4.74 -0.23
CA GLY A 15 15.49 4.82 -1.62
C GLY A 15 16.22 3.86 -2.58
N LYS A 16 17.02 2.92 -2.05
CA LYS A 16 17.80 1.94 -2.81
C LYS A 16 16.98 0.68 -3.08
N TYR A 17 15.97 0.82 -3.92
CA TYR A 17 14.99 -0.25 -4.18
C TYR A 17 15.61 -1.52 -4.78
N GLU A 18 16.59 -1.40 -5.69
CA GLU A 18 17.24 -2.54 -6.34
C GLU A 18 18.02 -3.42 -5.35
N GLU A 19 18.80 -2.80 -4.47
CA GLU A 19 19.54 -3.50 -3.42
C GLU A 19 18.59 -4.17 -2.41
N ALA A 20 17.46 -3.53 -2.08
CA ALA A 20 16.44 -4.10 -1.20
C ALA A 20 15.78 -5.35 -1.81
N ILE A 21 15.47 -5.32 -3.10
CA ILE A 21 14.95 -6.49 -3.84
C ILE A 21 15.97 -7.64 -3.78
N SER A 22 17.26 -7.36 -4.01
CA SER A 22 18.32 -8.36 -3.90
C SER A 22 18.42 -8.97 -2.50
N CYS A 23 18.25 -8.16 -1.45
CA CYS A 23 18.26 -8.65 -0.06
C CYS A 23 17.12 -9.64 0.20
N HIS A 24 15.90 -9.37 -0.27
CA HIS A 24 14.81 -10.34 -0.18
C HIS A 24 15.02 -11.58 -1.08
N GLY A 25 15.74 -11.46 -2.19
CA GLY A 25 16.19 -12.60 -3.01
C GLY A 25 17.07 -13.54 -2.22
N LYS A 26 18.15 -13.00 -1.65
CA LYS A 26 19.08 -13.74 -0.78
C LYS A 26 18.37 -14.34 0.44
N ALA A 27 17.41 -13.63 1.02
CA ALA A 27 16.63 -14.15 2.14
C ALA A 27 15.81 -15.40 1.74
N ALA A 28 15.18 -15.38 0.57
CA ALA A 28 14.40 -16.51 0.04
C ALA A 28 15.30 -17.71 -0.33
N GLU A 29 16.49 -17.47 -0.88
CA GLU A 29 17.48 -18.52 -1.16
C GLU A 29 17.95 -19.19 0.14
N LEU A 30 18.33 -18.41 1.15
CA LEU A 30 18.74 -18.95 2.46
C LEU A 30 17.64 -19.79 3.13
N LEU A 31 16.38 -19.38 3.00
CA LEU A 31 15.25 -20.17 3.50
C LEU A 31 15.08 -21.47 2.71
N THR A 32 15.26 -21.42 1.39
CA THR A 32 15.19 -22.61 0.52
C THR A 32 16.28 -23.62 0.86
N ASP A 33 17.50 -23.17 1.17
CA ASP A 33 18.57 -24.07 1.57
C ASP A 33 18.34 -24.67 2.95
N ALA A 34 17.86 -23.88 3.90
CA ALA A 34 17.51 -24.38 5.23
C ALA A 34 16.31 -25.37 5.20
N MET A 35 15.38 -25.23 4.26
CA MET A 35 14.31 -26.20 4.01
C MET A 35 14.85 -27.58 3.57
N LYS A 36 16.03 -27.64 2.92
CA LYS A 36 16.65 -28.92 2.51
C LYS A 36 17.33 -29.62 3.68
N THR A 37 17.75 -28.88 4.70
CA THR A 37 18.48 -29.41 5.86
C THR A 37 17.60 -29.73 7.06
N THR A 38 16.35 -29.25 7.07
CA THR A 38 15.40 -29.54 8.15
C THR A 38 14.72 -30.89 7.96
N GLU A 39 14.69 -31.69 9.02
CA GLU A 39 13.94 -32.96 9.07
C GLU A 39 12.53 -32.77 9.63
N CYS A 40 12.26 -31.61 10.26
CA CYS A 40 10.95 -31.28 10.81
C CYS A 40 10.04 -30.68 9.73
N GLU A 41 8.93 -31.36 9.45
CA GLU A 41 7.94 -30.94 8.46
C GLU A 41 7.26 -29.62 8.83
N GLN A 42 6.92 -29.42 10.11
CA GLN A 42 6.32 -28.17 10.58
C GLN A 42 7.26 -26.98 10.39
N ALA A 43 8.56 -27.15 10.67
CA ALA A 43 9.56 -26.12 10.43
C ALA A 43 9.70 -25.86 8.92
N ARG A 44 9.71 -26.91 8.08
CA ARG A 44 9.77 -26.79 6.62
C ARG A 44 8.62 -25.94 6.07
N LEU A 45 7.38 -26.21 6.49
CA LEU A 45 6.20 -25.44 6.10
C LEU A 45 6.26 -23.98 6.57
N SER A 46 6.77 -23.74 7.79
CA SER A 46 6.96 -22.38 8.31
C SER A 46 7.97 -21.58 7.46
N MET A 47 9.09 -22.20 7.09
CA MET A 47 10.10 -21.59 6.24
C MET A 47 9.59 -21.33 4.82
N GLU A 48 8.75 -22.21 4.28
CA GLU A 48 8.07 -22.02 3.00
C GLU A 48 7.17 -20.77 3.02
N LEU A 49 6.35 -20.61 4.05
CA LEU A 49 5.53 -19.41 4.20
C LEU A 49 6.37 -18.14 4.28
N GLN A 50 7.50 -18.19 5.00
CA GLN A 50 8.43 -17.07 5.11
C GLN A 50 9.12 -16.75 3.78
N ARG A 51 9.50 -17.77 3.01
CA ARG A 51 10.07 -17.60 1.66
C ARG A 51 9.06 -16.92 0.75
N ASP A 52 7.82 -17.36 0.75
CA ASP A 52 6.76 -16.80 -0.07
C ASP A 52 6.44 -15.35 0.33
N SER A 53 6.52 -15.02 1.62
CA SER A 53 6.46 -13.64 2.10
C SER A 53 7.58 -12.77 1.49
N HIS A 54 8.83 -13.24 1.46
CA HIS A 54 9.93 -12.50 0.81
C HIS A 54 9.73 -12.32 -0.69
N ILE A 55 9.19 -13.32 -1.40
CA ILE A 55 8.85 -13.19 -2.83
C ILE A 55 7.77 -12.13 -3.04
N LYS A 56 6.74 -12.10 -2.17
CA LYS A 56 5.70 -11.05 -2.20
C LYS A 56 6.29 -9.67 -1.93
N GLN A 57 7.22 -9.55 -0.97
CA GLN A 57 7.90 -8.28 -0.69
C GLN A 57 8.73 -7.77 -1.88
N GLN A 58 9.46 -8.64 -2.58
CA GLN A 58 10.19 -8.25 -3.80
C GLN A 58 9.25 -7.60 -4.83
N ARG A 59 8.10 -8.23 -5.11
CA ARG A 59 7.10 -7.70 -6.05
C ARG A 59 6.54 -6.36 -5.59
N LEU A 60 6.25 -6.21 -4.30
CA LEU A 60 5.76 -4.96 -3.73
C LEU A 60 6.78 -3.83 -3.89
N ILE A 61 8.05 -4.11 -3.61
CA ILE A 61 9.15 -3.15 -3.71
C ILE A 61 9.40 -2.77 -5.17
N GLN A 62 9.37 -3.73 -6.11
CA GLN A 62 9.45 -3.45 -7.55
C GLN A 62 8.35 -2.49 -8.01
N GLU A 63 7.11 -2.73 -7.58
CA GLU A 63 5.98 -1.86 -7.92
C GLU A 63 6.10 -0.48 -7.25
N ARG A 64 6.60 -0.39 -6.02
CA ARG A 64 6.90 0.89 -5.37
C ARG A 64 7.98 1.66 -6.12
N TRP A 65 9.05 0.98 -6.52
CA TRP A 65 10.15 1.57 -7.29
C TRP A 65 9.66 2.12 -8.62
N LYS A 66 8.84 1.36 -9.36
CA LYS A 66 8.22 1.80 -10.62
C LYS A 66 7.35 3.04 -10.43
N ARG A 67 6.59 3.13 -9.33
CA ARG A 67 5.79 4.33 -9.01
C ARG A 67 6.67 5.53 -8.64
N GLU A 68 7.73 5.32 -7.88
CA GLU A 68 8.69 6.37 -7.52
C GLU A 68 9.40 6.91 -8.77
N ALA A 69 9.87 6.04 -9.66
CA ALA A 69 10.50 6.43 -10.92
C ALA A 69 9.57 7.28 -11.80
N ARG A 70 8.26 6.96 -11.84
CA ARG A 70 7.26 7.80 -12.54
C ARG A 70 7.08 9.16 -11.88
N ARG A 71 7.01 9.21 -10.54
CA ARG A 71 6.88 10.46 -9.78
C ARG A 71 8.10 11.37 -9.98
N GLU A 72 9.30 10.81 -9.90
CA GLU A 72 10.53 11.55 -10.15
C GLU A 72 10.64 12.02 -11.61
N ALA A 73 10.22 11.22 -12.61
CA ALA A 73 10.16 11.67 -14.00
C ALA A 73 9.19 12.85 -14.22
N THR A 74 8.07 12.90 -13.49
CA THR A 74 7.14 14.04 -13.54
C THR A 74 7.64 15.27 -12.78
N LYS A 75 8.43 15.07 -11.72
CA LYS A 75 9.02 16.15 -10.90
C LYS A 75 10.27 16.76 -11.53
N ALA A 76 11.02 15.97 -12.31
CA ALA A 76 12.21 16.41 -13.04
C ALA A 76 11.89 17.19 -14.34
N ARG A 77 10.60 17.35 -14.71
CA ARG A 77 10.19 18.23 -15.81
C ARG A 77 10.17 19.68 -15.29
N PRO A 78 11.09 20.56 -15.72
CA PRO A 78 11.07 21.94 -15.29
C PRO A 78 9.82 22.61 -15.89
N GLY A 79 8.88 23.02 -15.04
CA GLY A 79 7.87 24.00 -15.44
C GLY A 79 8.55 25.36 -15.71
N PRO A 80 8.02 26.17 -16.65
CA PRO A 80 8.61 27.46 -16.96
C PRO A 80 8.58 28.37 -15.73
N VAL A 81 9.74 28.94 -15.45
CA VAL A 81 10.06 29.84 -14.35
C VAL A 81 9.16 31.08 -14.44
N GLN A 82 8.31 31.30 -13.44
CA GLN A 82 7.67 32.60 -13.17
C GLN A 82 8.46 33.28 -12.04
N PRO A 83 9.01 34.49 -12.25
CA PRO A 83 9.75 35.19 -11.21
C PRO A 83 8.82 36.04 -10.33
N SER A 84 8.99 35.83 -9.02
CA SER A 84 9.09 36.87 -7.98
C SER A 84 7.86 37.67 -7.51
N SER A 85 7.55 37.41 -6.23
CA SER A 85 7.33 38.39 -5.15
C SER A 85 5.97 39.11 -4.97
N ILE A 86 5.32 38.69 -3.88
CA ILE A 86 4.19 39.24 -3.08
C ILE A 86 4.69 40.58 -2.40
N PRO A 87 3.90 41.60 -1.93
CA PRO A 87 2.71 41.37 -1.10
C PRO A 87 1.54 42.39 -1.01
N ALA A 88 0.39 41.82 -0.58
CA ALA A 88 -0.65 42.32 0.33
C ALA A 88 -1.22 43.75 0.19
N LEU A 89 -2.53 43.83 -0.08
CA LEU A 89 -3.41 44.78 0.62
C LEU A 89 -4.84 44.22 0.78
N MET A 90 -5.41 44.56 1.93
CA MET A 90 -6.65 44.14 2.58
C MET A 90 -7.91 44.46 1.73
N THR A 91 -9.07 43.83 1.87
CA THR A 91 -10.07 44.11 2.93
C THR A 91 -11.32 43.22 2.69
N GLN A 92 -11.79 42.51 3.73
CA GLN A 92 -13.20 42.39 4.21
C GLN A 92 -14.34 42.44 3.13
N THR A 93 -15.34 41.56 3.02
CA THR A 93 -16.43 41.27 3.99
C THR A 93 -17.57 40.44 3.32
N GLN A 94 -18.12 39.41 4.01
CA GLN A 94 -19.52 38.87 4.00
C GLN A 94 -20.21 38.40 2.68
N SER A 95 -21.27 37.56 2.61
CA SER A 95 -21.93 36.51 3.39
C SER A 95 -23.34 36.29 2.77
N THR A 96 -23.79 35.03 2.54
CA THR A 96 -25.22 34.56 2.47
C THR A 96 -26.10 35.05 1.27
N GLY A 97 -27.04 34.36 0.61
CA GLY A 97 -27.68 33.03 0.64
C GLY A 97 -29.01 33.07 -0.19
N GLN A 98 -29.40 31.92 -0.76
CA GLN A 98 -30.77 31.45 -1.19
C GLN A 98 -31.59 32.00 -2.41
N LEU A 99 -31.87 31.05 -3.33
CA LEU A 99 -33.16 30.62 -3.97
C LEU A 99 -34.06 31.59 -4.81
N GLN A 100 -34.05 31.34 -6.15
CA GLN A 100 -35.12 31.23 -7.20
C GLN A 100 -36.62 31.43 -6.82
N PRO A 101 -37.62 31.64 -7.75
CA PRO A 101 -37.60 31.72 -9.23
C PRO A 101 -38.62 32.69 -9.98
N HIS A 102 -38.48 32.79 -11.32
CA HIS A 102 -39.45 33.11 -12.40
C HIS A 102 -40.08 34.53 -12.60
N SER A 103 -39.73 35.19 -13.72
CA SER A 103 -40.69 35.69 -14.74
C SER A 103 -39.97 36.20 -15.99
N SER A 104 -40.56 35.92 -17.15
CA SER A 104 -40.01 36.13 -18.50
C SER A 104 -40.51 37.44 -19.11
N SER A 105 -39.64 38.30 -19.64
CA SER A 105 -39.90 39.17 -20.81
C SER A 105 -38.71 40.06 -21.17
N GLY A 106 -38.39 40.12 -22.47
CA GLY A 106 -37.88 41.34 -23.11
C GLY A 106 -36.36 41.50 -23.26
N LEU A 107 -35.86 41.11 -24.44
CA LEU A 107 -34.54 41.33 -25.03
C LEU A 107 -33.89 42.70 -24.73
N SER A 108 -32.62 42.70 -24.28
CA SER A 108 -31.63 43.78 -24.48
C SER A 108 -30.22 43.35 -24.02
N ALA A 109 -29.38 42.97 -24.99
CA ALA A 109 -27.94 43.24 -25.14
C ALA A 109 -26.95 43.14 -23.94
N VAL A 110 -25.94 42.26 -24.12
CA VAL A 110 -24.51 42.40 -23.67
C VAL A 110 -24.28 42.18 -22.16
N GLU A 111 -23.46 41.26 -21.63
CA GLU A 111 -22.37 40.43 -22.16
C GLU A 111 -22.18 39.19 -21.26
N SER A 112 -21.90 38.07 -21.91
CA SER A 112 -21.27 36.82 -21.46
C SER A 112 -20.23 36.99 -20.34
N GLY A 113 -20.00 36.09 -19.40
CA GLY A 113 -20.11 34.64 -19.45
C GLY A 113 -18.81 34.07 -18.86
N GLY A 114 -18.93 33.21 -17.84
CA GLY A 114 -17.79 32.46 -17.32
C GLY A 114 -17.27 31.44 -18.33
N THR A 115 -16.33 30.62 -17.85
CA THR A 115 -15.68 29.47 -18.49
C THR A 115 -14.37 29.76 -19.21
N ARG A 116 -13.30 29.27 -18.56
CA ARG A 116 -12.30 28.36 -19.15
C ARG A 116 -11.84 28.84 -20.53
N GLU A 117 -10.83 29.70 -20.50
CA GLU A 117 -10.19 30.24 -21.69
C GLU A 117 -9.88 29.11 -22.66
N ARG A 118 -10.65 29.17 -23.74
CA ARG A 118 -10.75 28.23 -24.82
C ARG A 118 -9.51 28.42 -25.68
N GLU A 119 -8.48 27.62 -25.42
CA GLU A 119 -7.31 27.49 -26.29
C GLU A 119 -7.69 26.72 -27.59
N TYR A 120 -8.70 27.19 -28.32
CA TYR A 120 -9.08 26.63 -29.61
C TYR A 120 -9.32 27.76 -30.60
N ASP A 121 -8.27 28.54 -30.86
CA ASP A 121 -8.21 29.33 -32.10
C ASP A 121 -6.79 29.66 -32.58
N THR A 122 -5.76 29.24 -31.83
CA THR A 122 -4.35 29.51 -32.21
C THR A 122 -3.96 28.80 -33.51
N LEU A 123 -4.48 27.59 -33.76
CA LEU A 123 -4.22 26.85 -35.00
C LEU A 123 -4.99 27.40 -36.19
N LEU A 124 -6.23 27.87 -35.97
CA LEU A 124 -7.07 28.47 -37.00
C LEU A 124 -6.48 29.80 -37.48
N TYR A 125 -5.99 30.62 -36.55
CA TYR A 125 -5.22 31.83 -36.84
C TYR A 125 -3.92 31.56 -37.62
N GLN A 126 -3.19 30.49 -37.28
CA GLN A 126 -1.97 30.08 -38.00
C GLN A 126 -2.26 29.55 -39.42
N LEU A 127 -3.39 28.85 -39.61
CA LEU A 127 -3.82 28.40 -40.94
C LEU A 127 -4.33 29.56 -41.78
N GLN A 128 -5.04 30.50 -41.18
CA GLN A 128 -5.56 31.69 -41.87
C GLN A 128 -4.43 32.62 -42.31
N THR A 129 -3.41 32.85 -41.48
CA THR A 129 -2.22 33.63 -41.86
C THR A 129 -1.41 32.97 -42.99
N ARG A 130 -1.35 31.63 -43.03
CA ARG A 130 -0.72 30.89 -44.14
C ARG A 130 -1.53 30.93 -45.45
N GLN A 131 -2.86 30.96 -45.36
CA GLN A 131 -3.72 31.06 -46.55
C GLN A 131 -3.85 32.50 -47.06
N THR A 132 -3.85 33.50 -46.18
CA THR A 132 -3.88 34.93 -46.54
C THR A 132 -2.56 35.41 -47.16
N GLY A 133 -1.45 34.71 -46.94
CA GLY A 133 -0.17 34.99 -47.60
C GLY A 133 -0.02 34.41 -49.02
N ALA A 134 -1.02 33.69 -49.55
CA ALA A 134 -0.91 32.93 -50.80
C ALA A 134 -1.40 33.69 -52.07
N CYS A 135 -1.35 35.02 -52.08
CA CYS A 135 -1.61 35.82 -53.28
C CYS A 135 -0.45 36.76 -53.63
N GLN A 136 0.70 36.20 -54.01
CA GLN A 136 1.52 36.78 -55.09
C GLN A 136 2.57 35.76 -55.62
N PRO A 137 2.80 35.70 -56.95
CA PRO A 137 3.72 34.74 -57.55
C PRO A 137 5.15 35.29 -57.68
N LEU A 138 6.11 34.37 -57.87
CA LEU A 138 7.55 34.53 -58.19
C LEU A 138 8.54 34.52 -57.02
N THR A 139 9.02 33.32 -56.66
CA THR A 139 10.45 33.07 -56.40
C THR A 139 10.79 31.58 -56.62
N PRO A 140 12.00 31.24 -57.13
CA PRO A 140 12.37 29.88 -57.49
C PRO A 140 12.60 28.97 -56.26
N PRO A 141 12.60 27.63 -56.43
CA PRO A 141 12.59 26.70 -55.30
C PRO A 141 13.94 26.70 -54.58
N CYS A 142 13.93 26.98 -53.28
CA CYS A 142 15.09 26.80 -52.41
C CYS A 142 15.39 25.30 -52.25
N PRO A 143 16.61 24.82 -52.57
CA PRO A 143 16.98 23.42 -52.40
C PRO A 143 17.32 23.17 -50.93
N GLY A 144 16.32 22.71 -50.16
CA GLY A 144 16.54 22.45 -48.73
C GLY A 144 15.37 21.82 -47.97
N SER A 145 14.30 21.38 -48.64
CA SER A 145 13.21 20.66 -47.98
C SER A 145 13.69 19.26 -47.59
N LYS A 146 14.10 19.11 -46.32
CA LYS A 146 14.24 17.81 -45.67
C LYS A 146 12.94 17.04 -45.90
N THR A 147 13.06 15.85 -46.47
CA THR A 147 11.93 14.96 -46.78
C THR A 147 11.05 14.77 -45.54
N THR A 148 9.90 15.44 -45.54
CA THR A 148 8.76 15.02 -44.71
C THR A 148 8.50 13.56 -45.06
N LYS A 149 8.52 12.69 -44.06
CA LYS A 149 8.29 11.24 -44.23
C LYS A 149 7.14 11.02 -45.22
N ASP A 150 7.38 10.22 -46.25
CA ASP A 150 6.41 9.98 -47.33
C ASP A 150 5.08 9.52 -46.74
N ASP A 151 3.97 10.06 -47.23
CA ASP A 151 2.64 9.81 -46.66
C ASP A 151 2.29 8.31 -46.67
N LYS A 152 2.82 7.55 -47.62
CA LYS A 152 2.70 6.09 -47.66
C LYS A 152 3.35 5.44 -46.44
N THR A 153 4.60 5.81 -46.12
CA THR A 153 5.31 5.29 -44.95
C THR A 153 4.60 5.67 -43.66
N ARG A 154 4.03 6.88 -43.58
CA ARG A 154 3.24 7.30 -42.41
C ARG A 154 1.97 6.47 -42.24
N LEU A 155 1.26 6.16 -43.32
CA LEU A 155 0.07 5.33 -43.28
C LEU A 155 0.40 3.88 -42.90
N GLU A 156 1.50 3.31 -43.41
CA GLU A 156 1.96 1.97 -43.04
C GLU A 156 2.34 1.88 -41.55
N GLU A 157 3.02 2.89 -41.01
CA GLU A 157 3.35 2.98 -39.58
C GLU A 157 2.09 3.12 -38.70
N GLN A 158 1.10 3.91 -39.15
CA GLN A 158 -0.17 4.00 -38.44
C GLN A 158 -0.94 2.68 -38.50
N GLN A 159 -0.93 1.99 -39.63
CA GLN A 159 -1.61 0.71 -39.78
C GLN A 159 -1.01 -0.36 -38.87
N THR A 160 0.32 -0.45 -38.81
CA THR A 160 1.01 -1.36 -37.87
C THR A 160 0.72 -1.00 -36.42
N THR A 161 0.73 0.29 -36.07
CA THR A 161 0.36 0.74 -34.71
C THR A 161 -1.08 0.37 -34.35
N ILE A 162 -2.02 0.52 -35.28
CA ILE A 162 -3.43 0.14 -35.06
C ILE A 162 -3.55 -1.37 -34.86
N GLU A 163 -2.84 -2.18 -35.66
CA GLU A 163 -2.81 -3.63 -35.52
C GLU A 163 -2.24 -4.06 -34.16
N ASP A 164 -1.15 -3.43 -33.72
CA ASP A 164 -0.53 -3.68 -32.41
C ASP A 164 -1.47 -3.32 -31.25
N LEU A 165 -2.14 -2.16 -31.35
CA LEU A 165 -3.12 -1.75 -30.35
C LEU A 165 -4.31 -2.70 -30.29
N ARG A 166 -4.79 -3.20 -31.43
CA ARG A 166 -5.86 -4.21 -31.46
C ARG A 166 -5.44 -5.49 -30.76
N ARG A 167 -4.26 -6.03 -31.11
CA ARG A 167 -3.69 -7.22 -30.44
C ARG A 167 -3.55 -7.02 -28.93
N LEU A 168 -3.11 -5.84 -28.49
CA LEU A 168 -2.99 -5.53 -27.07
C LEU A 168 -4.35 -5.49 -26.38
N VAL A 169 -5.35 -4.87 -27.01
CA VAL A 169 -6.72 -4.82 -26.47
C VAL A 169 -7.29 -6.23 -26.34
N ASP A 170 -7.15 -7.06 -27.37
CA ASP A 170 -7.62 -8.46 -27.34
C ASP A 170 -6.93 -9.23 -26.21
N HIS A 171 -5.60 -9.11 -26.08
CA HIS A 171 -4.86 -9.75 -25.01
C HIS A 171 -5.31 -9.30 -23.61
N LEU A 172 -5.54 -8.00 -23.42
CA LEU A 172 -6.03 -7.45 -22.15
C LEU A 172 -7.46 -7.91 -21.85
N MET A 173 -8.31 -8.06 -22.87
CA MET A 173 -9.67 -8.57 -22.72
C MET A 173 -9.66 -10.05 -22.28
N ASP A 174 -8.84 -10.88 -22.93
CA ASP A 174 -8.66 -12.29 -22.57
C ASP A 174 -8.12 -12.45 -21.14
N GLU A 175 -7.12 -11.65 -20.78
CA GLU A 175 -6.55 -11.65 -19.43
C GLU A 175 -7.59 -11.19 -18.40
N ASN A 176 -8.38 -10.17 -18.70
CA ASN A 176 -9.45 -9.70 -17.82
C ASN A 176 -10.49 -10.79 -17.60
N GLN A 177 -10.93 -11.46 -18.67
CA GLN A 177 -11.90 -12.56 -18.58
C GLN A 177 -11.36 -13.71 -17.71
N ARG A 178 -10.09 -14.10 -17.89
CA ARG A 178 -9.44 -15.11 -17.07
C ARG A 178 -9.37 -14.69 -15.60
N LEU A 179 -9.00 -13.44 -15.32
CA LEU A 179 -8.94 -12.91 -13.96
C LEU A 179 -10.32 -12.87 -13.30
N VAL A 180 -11.38 -12.53 -14.04
CA VAL A 180 -12.76 -12.55 -13.53
C VAL A 180 -13.14 -13.97 -13.12
N ALA A 181 -12.91 -14.96 -13.97
CA ALA A 181 -13.22 -16.36 -13.67
C ALA A 181 -12.42 -16.88 -12.45
N GLU A 182 -11.14 -16.54 -12.35
CA GLU A 182 -10.33 -16.89 -11.18
C GLU A 182 -10.83 -16.19 -9.92
N ASN A 183 -11.24 -14.93 -10.01
CA ASN A 183 -11.75 -14.18 -8.88
C ASN A 183 -13.08 -14.75 -8.38
N GLU A 184 -13.98 -15.16 -9.27
CA GLU A 184 -15.21 -15.87 -8.92
C GLU A 184 -14.91 -17.20 -8.23
N ARG A 185 -13.96 -17.99 -8.75
CA ARG A 185 -13.50 -19.23 -8.11
C ARG A 185 -12.99 -18.96 -6.70
N LEU A 186 -12.08 -18.00 -6.53
CA LEU A 186 -11.51 -17.65 -5.23
C LEU A 186 -12.56 -17.12 -4.25
N ARG A 187 -13.56 -16.36 -4.72
CA ARG A 187 -14.69 -15.93 -3.89
C ARG A 187 -15.50 -17.12 -3.39
N SER A 188 -15.80 -18.08 -4.26
CA SER A 188 -16.53 -19.30 -3.86
C SER A 188 -15.76 -20.12 -2.81
N GLU A 189 -14.45 -20.29 -3.01
CA GLU A 189 -13.57 -20.98 -2.06
C GLU A 189 -13.49 -20.22 -0.72
N ASN A 190 -13.40 -18.89 -0.76
CA ASN A 190 -13.40 -18.07 0.45
C ASN A 190 -14.72 -18.19 1.22
N THR A 191 -15.85 -18.21 0.52
CA THR A 191 -17.15 -18.43 1.17
C THR A 191 -17.24 -19.81 1.82
N GLN A 192 -16.71 -20.84 1.16
CA GLN A 192 -16.67 -22.20 1.70
C GLN A 192 -15.80 -22.30 2.94
N LEU A 193 -14.56 -21.80 2.88
CA LEU A 193 -13.64 -21.80 4.02
C LEU A 193 -14.19 -21.00 5.21
N ARG A 194 -14.89 -19.90 4.96
CA ARG A 194 -15.57 -19.13 6.02
C ARG A 194 -16.70 -19.93 6.66
N SER A 195 -17.49 -20.68 5.89
CA SER A 195 -18.52 -21.55 6.45
C SER A 195 -17.92 -22.70 7.25
N GLU A 196 -16.83 -23.31 6.77
CA GLU A 196 -16.13 -24.38 7.50
C GLU A 196 -15.53 -23.86 8.81
N ALA A 197 -14.93 -22.66 8.79
CA ALA A 197 -14.43 -22.02 10.01
C ALA A 197 -15.54 -21.69 11.01
N ALA A 198 -16.73 -21.29 10.54
CA ALA A 198 -17.89 -21.05 11.39
C ALA A 198 -18.41 -22.36 12.01
N GLU A 199 -18.56 -23.43 11.21
CA GLU A 199 -18.95 -24.76 11.72
C GLU A 199 -17.94 -25.33 12.71
N ALA A 200 -16.65 -25.10 12.49
CA ALA A 200 -15.59 -25.47 13.42
C ALA A 200 -15.67 -24.67 14.73
N ALA A 201 -15.97 -23.38 14.67
CA ALA A 201 -16.22 -22.56 15.86
C ALA A 201 -17.46 -23.04 16.63
N ASP A 202 -18.55 -23.32 15.92
CA ASP A 202 -19.78 -23.89 16.50
C ASP A 202 -19.54 -25.28 17.10
N PHE A 203 -18.62 -26.07 16.55
CA PHE A 203 -18.22 -27.37 17.12
C PHE A 203 -17.42 -27.22 18.42
N VAL A 204 -16.53 -26.23 18.49
CA VAL A 204 -15.78 -25.89 19.71
C VAL A 204 -16.74 -25.35 20.79
N GLU A 205 -17.67 -24.48 20.43
CA GLU A 205 -18.64 -23.90 21.37
C GLU A 205 -19.64 -24.94 21.90
N ARG A 206 -20.07 -25.89 21.06
CA ARG A 206 -20.91 -27.04 21.47
C ARG A 206 -20.16 -28.09 22.28
N SER A 207 -18.83 -28.12 22.21
CA SER A 207 -18.02 -29.05 22.99
C SER A 207 -17.84 -28.55 24.43
N GLU A 208 -18.65 -29.07 25.34
CA GLU A 208 -18.58 -28.82 26.80
C GLU A 208 -17.20 -29.17 27.42
N LEU A 209 -16.30 -29.82 26.68
CA LEU A 209 -14.96 -30.22 27.12
C LEU A 209 -13.99 -29.03 27.27
N TRP A 210 -14.23 -27.92 26.57
CA TRP A 210 -13.36 -26.73 26.58
C TRP A 210 -14.03 -25.48 27.15
N VAL A 211 -15.28 -25.58 27.60
CA VAL A 211 -15.97 -24.51 28.31
C VAL A 211 -15.38 -24.44 29.72
N LEU A 212 -14.47 -23.49 29.94
CA LEU A 212 -13.94 -23.19 31.27
C LEU A 212 -15.11 -22.87 32.22
N PRO A 213 -15.16 -23.44 33.44
CA PRO A 213 -16.17 -23.05 34.42
C PRO A 213 -16.06 -21.53 34.62
N GLN A 214 -17.15 -20.82 34.35
CA GLN A 214 -17.21 -19.37 34.51
C GLN A 214 -17.05 -19.04 36.00
N ALA A 215 -15.82 -18.77 36.42
CA ALA A 215 -15.51 -18.32 37.77
C ALA A 215 -16.10 -16.91 37.94
N GLY A 216 -17.29 -16.85 38.52
CA GLY A 216 -17.90 -15.61 38.98
C GLY A 216 -17.08 -15.00 40.11
N GLY A 217 -16.12 -14.14 39.76
CA GLY A 217 -15.44 -13.27 40.70
C GLY A 217 -16.26 -12.02 40.96
N ALA A 218 -16.91 -11.95 42.12
CA ALA A 218 -17.35 -10.70 42.72
C ALA A 218 -16.71 -10.58 44.11
N MET A 219 -15.49 -10.04 44.13
CA MET A 219 -14.87 -9.54 45.36
C MET A 219 -15.62 -8.29 45.82
N GLY A 220 -16.05 -8.30 47.09
CA GLY A 220 -16.37 -7.10 47.85
C GLY A 220 -17.86 -6.79 47.97
N THR A 221 -18.46 -7.21 49.09
CA THR A 221 -19.16 -6.36 50.08
C THR A 221 -20.15 -7.22 50.89
N VAL A 222 -19.91 -7.27 52.20
CA VAL A 222 -20.85 -7.39 53.34
C VAL A 222 -22.30 -7.83 53.04
N GLY A 223 -22.74 -8.88 53.75
CA GLY A 223 -24.17 -9.06 54.09
C GLY A 223 -24.65 -10.48 53.91
N GLY A 224 -24.96 -11.16 55.02
CA GLY A 224 -25.40 -12.55 55.02
C GLY A 224 -26.72 -12.78 54.29
N GLN A 225 -26.82 -13.92 53.61
CA GLN A 225 -28.08 -14.64 53.50
C GLN A 225 -27.83 -16.10 53.13
N GLU A 226 -28.33 -17.01 53.95
CA GLU A 226 -28.42 -18.42 53.66
C GLU A 226 -29.32 -18.65 52.43
N LYS A 227 -28.80 -19.32 51.40
CA LYS A 227 -29.62 -19.98 50.38
C LYS A 227 -29.04 -21.34 50.03
N LYS A 228 -29.68 -22.36 50.59
CA LYS A 228 -29.61 -23.77 50.23
C LYS A 228 -29.89 -23.95 48.73
N SER A 229 -28.88 -24.30 47.95
CA SER A 229 -29.04 -24.86 46.61
C SER A 229 -28.75 -26.37 46.67
N THR A 230 -29.82 -27.15 46.53
CA THR A 230 -29.77 -28.57 46.20
C THR A 230 -29.33 -28.70 44.74
N GLY A 231 -28.08 -29.11 44.53
CA GLY A 231 -27.57 -29.50 43.22
C GLY A 231 -26.52 -30.59 43.40
N LYS A 232 -26.79 -31.79 42.89
CA LYS A 232 -25.82 -32.90 42.80
C LYS A 232 -24.72 -32.53 41.79
N GLY A 233 -23.80 -31.65 42.17
CA GLY A 233 -22.48 -31.56 41.57
C GLY A 233 -21.54 -32.33 42.47
N LYS A 234 -20.79 -33.31 41.93
CA LYS A 234 -19.67 -33.88 42.68
C LYS A 234 -18.63 -32.77 42.83
N GLU A 235 -18.67 -32.10 43.98
CA GLU A 235 -17.64 -31.17 44.42
C GLU A 235 -16.32 -31.94 44.48
N ILE A 236 -15.47 -31.73 43.48
CA ILE A 236 -14.13 -32.32 43.48
C ILE A 236 -13.37 -31.54 44.55
N ALA A 237 -13.15 -32.15 45.71
CA ALA A 237 -12.34 -31.58 46.76
C ALA A 237 -10.91 -31.39 46.22
N ILE A 238 -10.58 -30.17 45.80
CA ILE A 238 -9.23 -29.82 45.38
C ILE A 238 -8.34 -29.95 46.62
N PRO A 239 -7.34 -30.85 46.63
CA PRO A 239 -6.39 -30.92 47.73
C PRO A 239 -5.75 -29.55 47.88
N GLN A 240 -5.72 -29.01 49.10
CA GLN A 240 -5.00 -27.77 49.33
C GLN A 240 -3.51 -28.03 49.08
N LEU A 241 -3.01 -27.52 47.96
CA LEU A 241 -1.60 -27.56 47.63
C LEU A 241 -0.86 -26.61 48.58
N PRO A 242 0.36 -26.96 49.03
CA PRO A 242 1.21 -26.03 49.74
C PRO A 242 1.34 -24.72 48.93
N PRO A 243 1.45 -23.55 49.60
CA PRO A 243 1.72 -22.30 48.89
C PRO A 243 2.99 -22.48 48.03
N LEU A 244 2.90 -22.11 46.76
CA LEU A 244 4.05 -22.15 45.87
C LEU A 244 5.00 -21.03 46.29
N GLU A 245 6.03 -21.37 47.08
CA GLU A 245 7.11 -20.45 47.42
C GLU A 245 7.94 -20.20 46.16
N MET A 246 7.70 -19.06 45.52
CA MET A 246 8.66 -18.47 44.59
C MET A 246 9.90 -18.08 45.41
N PRO A 247 11.13 -18.37 44.94
CA PRO A 247 12.33 -17.86 45.61
C PRO A 247 12.16 -16.36 45.83
N ALA A 248 12.26 -15.93 47.10
CA ALA A 248 12.29 -14.51 47.39
C ALA A 248 13.45 -13.90 46.61
N GLN A 249 13.30 -12.66 46.12
CA GLN A 249 14.30 -11.96 45.31
C GLN A 249 15.66 -11.77 46.01
N GLU A 250 15.80 -12.28 47.24
CA GLU A 250 16.99 -12.25 48.08
C GLU A 250 17.97 -13.39 47.75
N ASP A 251 17.50 -14.50 47.16
CA ASP A 251 18.35 -15.67 46.81
C ASP A 251 18.94 -15.61 45.40
N LEU A 252 18.60 -14.58 44.61
CA LEU A 252 19.18 -14.33 43.29
C LEU A 252 20.11 -13.13 43.38
N CYS A 253 21.36 -13.35 43.82
CA CYS A 253 22.40 -12.36 43.65
C CYS A 253 22.53 -12.04 42.14
N LEU A 254 22.34 -10.77 41.78
CA LEU A 254 22.53 -10.26 40.41
C LEU A 254 23.93 -10.58 39.86
N ASP A 255 24.90 -10.81 40.75
CA ASP A 255 26.28 -11.19 40.42
C ASP A 255 26.44 -12.66 39.96
N ASP A 256 25.49 -13.55 40.24
CA ASP A 256 25.51 -14.96 39.81
C ASP A 256 24.82 -15.17 38.44
N LEU A 257 24.22 -14.12 37.88
CA LEU A 257 23.61 -14.17 36.56
C LEU A 257 24.67 -13.93 35.47
N PRO A 258 24.64 -14.69 34.36
CA PRO A 258 25.55 -14.44 33.25
C PRO A 258 25.37 -12.98 32.75
N PRO A 259 26.46 -12.27 32.43
CA PRO A 259 26.38 -10.93 31.87
C PRO A 259 25.45 -10.95 30.66
N LEU A 260 24.40 -10.12 30.71
CA LEU A 260 23.50 -9.97 29.58
C LEU A 260 24.22 -9.16 28.51
N GLU A 261 24.93 -9.84 27.61
CA GLU A 261 25.52 -9.22 26.43
C GLU A 261 24.37 -8.76 25.52
N LEU A 262 24.10 -7.46 25.54
CA LEU A 262 23.18 -6.84 24.59
C LEU A 262 23.82 -6.89 23.19
N PRO A 263 23.07 -7.27 22.14
CA PRO A 263 23.50 -7.14 20.75
C PRO A 263 24.09 -5.76 20.43
N GLU A 264 25.15 -5.69 19.59
CA GLU A 264 25.92 -4.46 19.36
C GLU A 264 25.08 -3.31 18.80
N ASP A 265 23.98 -3.61 18.09
CA ASP A 265 23.04 -2.61 17.58
C ASP A 265 22.32 -1.85 18.71
N ILE A 266 21.92 -2.55 19.78
CA ILE A 266 21.26 -1.94 20.94
C ILE A 266 22.28 -1.11 21.74
N GLN A 267 23.52 -1.58 21.87
CA GLN A 267 24.58 -0.82 22.53
C GLN A 267 24.89 0.49 21.79
N ASN A 268 24.95 0.44 20.46
CA ASN A 268 25.19 1.62 19.63
C ASN A 268 24.03 2.63 19.69
N GLU A 269 22.78 2.17 19.70
CA GLU A 269 21.60 3.03 19.82
C GLU A 269 21.55 3.72 21.19
N LEU A 270 21.82 3.00 22.27
CA LEU A 270 21.89 3.57 23.62
C LEU A 270 23.04 4.57 23.76
N GLN A 271 24.19 4.29 23.16
CA GLN A 271 25.33 5.20 23.13
C GLN A 271 24.99 6.48 22.35
N GLU A 272 24.34 6.37 21.20
CA GLU A 272 23.88 7.51 20.39
C GLU A 272 22.87 8.38 21.17
N LEU A 273 21.96 7.77 21.93
CA LEU A 273 21.03 8.51 22.79
C LEU A 273 21.74 9.22 23.94
N LEU A 274 22.73 8.57 24.57
CA LEU A 274 23.53 9.16 25.64
C LEU A 274 24.41 10.32 25.17
N ASP A 275 24.92 10.25 23.94
CA ASP A 275 25.73 11.31 23.34
C ASP A 275 24.88 12.50 22.88
N ARG A 276 23.61 12.26 22.52
CA ARG A 276 22.63 13.31 22.22
C ARG A 276 22.19 14.10 23.45
N ASP A 277 22.08 13.46 24.61
CA ASP A 277 21.74 14.14 25.87
C ASP A 277 22.89 14.96 26.48
N LYS A 278 24.11 14.84 25.92
CA LYS A 278 25.31 15.58 26.35
C LYS A 278 25.61 16.84 25.50
N LEU A 279 24.81 17.13 24.46
CA LEU A 279 24.85 18.36 23.68
C LEU A 279 23.77 19.35 24.13
#